data_AF-A0A7X7TEL6-F1
#
_entry.id   AF-A0A7X7TEL6-F1
#
_cell.length_a   1.000
_cell.length_b   1.000
_cell.length_c   1.000
_cell.angle_alpha   90.00
_cell.angle_beta   90.00
_cell.angle_gamma   90.00
#
_symmetry.space_group_name_H-M   'P 1'
#
loop_
_entity.id
_entity.type
_entity.pdbx_description
1 polymer ?
#
loop_
_entity_poly.entity_id
_entity_poly.type
_entity_poly.pdbx_seq_one_letter_code
_entity_poly.pdbx_strand_id
1 'polypeptide(L)'
;MTGTIGQADTGVSHGGVYVNSAGFWPGSFGCIVNLTDLKLLAEAWMNLGSHPADLDASGKVDLADFAVLSAWWMIHCPANWPLK
;
A
#
# COMPACT_ATOMS: atom_id res chain seq x y z
N MET A 1 -30.01 -27.76 -8.97
CA MET A 1 -28.69 -28.39 -8.74
C MET A 1 -27.69 -27.66 -9.63
N THR A 2 -26.57 -27.08 -9.21
CA THR A 2 -25.88 -26.95 -7.90
C THR A 2 -24.65 -26.06 -8.17
N GLY A 3 -24.23 -25.22 -7.22
CA GLY A 3 -22.90 -24.62 -7.20
C GLY A 3 -22.84 -23.18 -6.67
N THR A 4 -22.48 -23.02 -5.40
CA THR A 4 -22.32 -21.73 -4.73
C THR A 4 -21.01 -21.05 -5.17
N ILE A 5 -21.07 -20.20 -6.19
CA ILE A 5 -20.00 -19.24 -6.51
C ILE A 5 -20.04 -18.13 -5.45
N GLY A 6 -19.32 -18.34 -4.34
CA GLY A 6 -19.30 -17.35 -3.27
C GLY A 6 -18.68 -17.80 -1.94
N GLN A 7 -17.79 -18.80 -1.93
CA GLN A 7 -17.09 -19.14 -0.70
C GLN A 7 -15.67 -18.61 -0.74
N ALA A 8 -15.42 -17.52 -0.01
CA ALA A 8 -14.06 -17.10 0.31
C ALA A 8 -13.45 -18.17 1.22
N ASP A 9 -12.28 -18.69 0.83
CA ASP A 9 -11.54 -19.58 1.71
C ASP A 9 -10.98 -18.76 2.88
N THR A 10 -11.51 -19.03 4.08
CA THR A 10 -11.09 -18.42 5.34
C THR A 10 -9.72 -18.99 5.72
N GLY A 11 -8.66 -18.54 5.05
CA GLY A 11 -7.35 -19.11 5.30
C GLY A 11 -6.21 -18.61 4.43
N VAL A 12 -6.31 -17.44 3.80
CA VAL A 12 -5.17 -16.90 3.03
C VAL A 12 -4.16 -16.26 3.98
N SER A 13 -3.34 -17.10 4.61
CA SER A 13 -2.10 -16.67 5.24
C SER A 13 -1.13 -16.19 4.16
N HIS A 14 -0.84 -14.90 4.13
CA HIS A 14 0.16 -14.32 3.24
C HIS A 14 1.56 -14.80 3.62
N GLY A 15 2.29 -15.31 2.63
CA GLY A 15 3.68 -15.73 2.72
C GLY A 15 4.40 -15.54 1.39
N GLY A 16 4.64 -14.28 1.01
CA GLY A 16 5.45 -13.90 -0.17
C GLY A 16 4.79 -14.07 -1.55
N VAL A 17 4.91 -13.02 -2.37
CA VAL A 17 4.87 -12.84 -3.86
C VAL A 17 3.99 -13.76 -4.76
N TYR A 18 3.20 -14.71 -4.28
CA TYR A 18 2.32 -15.53 -5.13
C TYR A 18 0.90 -15.64 -4.57
N VAL A 19 -0.07 -15.26 -5.40
CA VAL A 19 -1.49 -15.59 -5.22
C VAL A 19 -1.81 -16.81 -6.08
N ASN A 20 -2.31 -17.88 -5.46
CA ASN A 20 -2.86 -19.01 -6.20
C ASN A 20 -4.27 -18.61 -6.67
N SER A 21 -4.33 -18.08 -7.90
CA SER A 21 -5.52 -17.46 -8.47
C SER A 21 -6.54 -18.52 -8.90
N ALA A 22 -7.70 -18.55 -8.23
CA ALA A 22 -8.89 -19.26 -8.70
C ALA A 22 -9.87 -18.29 -9.41
N GLY A 23 -9.37 -17.43 -10.31
CA GLY A 23 -10.21 -16.53 -11.09
C GLY A 23 -9.44 -15.34 -11.64
N PHE A 24 -8.88 -15.49 -12.83
CA PHE A 24 -8.06 -14.49 -13.50
C PHE A 24 -8.94 -13.41 -14.16
N TRP A 25 -9.26 -12.36 -13.41
CA TRP A 25 -9.40 -11.04 -13.99
C TRP A 25 -8.08 -10.31 -13.76
N PRO A 26 -7.42 -9.75 -14.79
CA PRO A 26 -6.27 -8.88 -14.61
C PRO A 26 -6.77 -7.52 -14.09
N GLY A 27 -7.31 -7.52 -12.87
CA GLY A 27 -7.40 -6.30 -12.10
C GLY A 27 -5.97 -5.90 -11.81
N SER A 28 -5.59 -4.67 -12.19
CA SER A 28 -4.37 -4.05 -11.70
C SER A 28 -4.25 -4.40 -10.23
N PHE A 29 -3.21 -5.14 -9.83
CA PHE A 29 -2.91 -5.35 -8.43
C PHE A 29 -2.94 -3.95 -7.82
N GLY A 30 -3.94 -3.69 -6.97
CA GLY A 30 -4.14 -2.37 -6.40
C GLY A 30 -2.82 -1.91 -5.78
N CYS A 31 -2.55 -0.61 -5.77
CA CYS A 31 -1.38 -0.08 -5.10
C CYS A 31 -1.30 -0.63 -3.67
N ILE A 32 -0.15 -1.17 -3.28
CA ILE A 32 0.16 -1.62 -1.91
C ILE A 32 1.31 -0.77 -1.41
N VAL A 33 1.16 -0.15 -0.24
CA VAL A 33 2.25 0.58 0.40
C VAL A 33 3.31 -0.43 0.84
N ASN A 34 4.52 -0.24 0.35
CA ASN A 34 5.63 -1.16 0.48
C ASN A 34 6.96 -0.41 0.69
N LEU A 35 8.06 -1.15 0.58
CA LEU A 35 9.40 -0.63 0.82
C LEU A 35 9.79 0.52 -0.14
N THR A 36 9.25 0.54 -1.35
CA THR A 36 9.47 1.62 -2.33
C THR A 36 8.93 2.94 -1.79
N ASP A 37 7.74 2.93 -1.21
CA ASP A 37 7.12 4.11 -0.59
C ASP A 37 7.94 4.60 0.60
N LEU A 38 8.41 3.67 1.45
CA LEU A 38 9.26 4.01 2.59
C LEU A 38 10.58 4.64 2.14
N LYS A 39 11.17 4.14 1.05
CA LYS A 39 12.38 4.72 0.45
C LYS A 39 12.12 6.17 0.02
N LEU A 40 11.02 6.41 -0.71
CA LEU A 40 10.65 7.76 -1.17
C LEU A 40 10.43 8.73 0.00
N LEU A 41 9.76 8.27 1.06
CA LEU A 41 9.60 9.05 2.29
C LEU A 41 10.94 9.38 2.93
N ALA A 42 11.85 8.41 3.06
CA ALA A 42 13.17 8.62 3.63
C ALA A 42 14.04 9.59 2.80
N GLU A 43 14.00 9.49 1.47
CA GLU A 43 14.69 10.42 0.57
C GLU A 43 14.15 11.85 0.70
N ALA A 44 12.83 12.02 0.82
CA ALA A 44 12.20 13.32 0.98
C ALA A 44 12.48 13.93 2.37
N TRP A 45 12.49 13.12 3.42
CA TRP A 45 12.87 13.55 4.78
C TRP A 45 14.27 14.18 4.78
N MET A 46 15.21 13.58 4.05
CA MET A 46 16.59 14.08 3.98
C MET A 46 16.76 15.33 3.11
N ASN A 47 15.87 15.60 2.14
CA ASN A 47 16.04 16.62 1.10
C ASN A 47 15.15 17.86 1.28
N LEU A 48 15.23 18.54 2.45
CA LEU A 48 14.45 19.75 2.77
C LEU A 48 12.92 19.55 2.76
N GLY A 49 12.42 18.30 2.78
CA GLY A 49 11.03 17.95 3.07
C GLY A 49 10.02 18.67 2.18
N SER A 50 9.76 18.12 0.99
CA SER A 50 8.63 18.60 0.17
C SER A 50 7.89 17.45 -0.49
N HIS A 51 6.68 17.77 -0.97
CA HIS A 51 5.81 16.90 -1.76
C HIS A 51 6.61 16.03 -2.74
N PRO A 52 6.30 14.72 -2.86
CA PRO A 52 5.04 14.08 -2.47
C PRO A 52 4.94 13.52 -1.05
N ALA A 53 6.00 13.51 -0.24
CA ALA A 53 6.05 12.74 1.01
C ALA A 53 5.47 13.44 2.26
N ASP A 54 4.93 14.64 2.12
CA ASP A 54 4.13 15.33 3.14
C ASP A 54 2.70 14.74 3.10
N LEU A 55 2.52 13.65 3.84
CA LEU A 55 1.31 12.83 3.89
C LEU A 55 0.28 13.38 4.88
N ASP A 56 0.72 14.16 5.87
CA ASP A 56 -0.18 14.83 6.83
C ASP A 56 -0.55 16.27 6.44
N ALA A 57 0.00 16.77 5.33
CA ALA A 57 -0.20 18.11 4.78
C ALA A 57 0.24 19.24 5.73
N SER A 58 1.26 18.98 6.56
CA SER A 58 1.85 19.95 7.48
C SER A 58 2.82 20.93 6.81
N GLY A 59 3.22 20.67 5.56
CA GLY A 59 4.24 21.41 4.84
C GLY A 59 5.67 20.94 5.15
N LYS A 60 5.83 19.79 5.81
CA LYS A 60 7.11 19.19 6.18
C LYS A 60 7.07 17.69 5.90
N VAL A 61 8.24 17.08 5.83
CA VAL A 61 8.38 15.62 5.82
C VAL A 61 9.11 15.23 7.10
N ASP A 62 8.38 14.67 8.05
CA ASP A 62 8.90 14.28 9.35
C ASP A 62 8.26 12.98 9.91
N LEU A 63 8.33 12.80 11.22
CA LEU A 63 7.84 11.60 11.88
C LEU A 63 6.31 11.44 11.77
N ALA A 64 5.57 12.54 11.62
CA ALA A 64 4.12 12.49 11.42
C ALA A 64 3.77 11.80 10.09
N ASP A 65 4.51 12.07 9.02
CA ASP A 65 4.32 11.42 7.71
C ASP A 65 4.66 9.93 7.77
N PHE A 66 5.72 9.57 8.50
CA PHE A 66 6.05 8.18 8.72
C PHE A 66 4.94 7.43 9.48
N ALA A 67 4.26 8.10 10.42
CA ALA A 67 3.11 7.53 11.11
C ALA A 67 1.94 7.27 10.14
N VAL A 68 1.69 8.20 9.21
CA VAL A 68 0.69 8.00 8.14
C VAL A 68 1.07 6.82 7.25
N LEU A 69 2.32 6.74 6.77
CA LEU A 69 2.79 5.61 5.96
C LEU A 69 2.66 4.28 6.70
N SER A 70 3.03 4.25 7.98
CA SER A 70 2.97 3.05 8.82
C SER A 70 1.54 2.54 9.02
N ALA A 71 0.55 3.44 9.08
CA ALA A 71 -0.86 3.08 9.16
C ALA A 71 -1.36 2.33 7.91
N TRP A 72 -0.70 2.54 6.76
CA TRP A 72 -1.02 1.89 5.48
C TRP A 72 -0.03 0.77 5.11
N TRP A 73 0.91 0.41 5.98
CA TRP A 73 1.97 -0.54 5.66
C TRP A 73 1.43 -1.91 5.22
N MET A 74 1.85 -2.36 4.04
CA MET A 74 1.47 -3.65 3.44
C MET A 74 -0.04 -3.83 3.24
N ILE A 75 -0.80 -2.73 3.21
CA ILE A 75 -2.22 -2.72 2.82
C ILE A 75 -2.43 -1.84 1.59
N HIS A 76 -3.67 -1.82 1.08
CA HIS A 76 -4.02 -1.02 -0.08
C HIS A 76 -3.75 0.47 0.16
N CYS A 77 -3.07 1.09 -0.80
CA CYS A 77 -2.84 2.52 -0.79
C CYS A 77 -4.19 3.25 -0.75
N PRO A 78 -4.30 4.35 0.01
CA PRO A 78 -5.48 5.19 -0.03
C PRO A 78 -5.62 5.85 -1.41
N ALA A 79 -6.81 6.41 -1.68
CA ALA A 79 -7.06 7.13 -2.92
C ALA A 79 -6.01 8.25 -3.10
N ASN A 80 -5.50 8.40 -4.32
CA ASN A 80 -4.48 9.41 -4.67
C ASN A 80 -3.16 9.33 -3.88
N TRP A 81 -2.77 8.14 -3.42
CA TRP A 81 -1.48 7.93 -2.74
C TRP A 81 -0.30 8.58 -3.48
N PRO A 82 0.47 9.48 -2.86
CA PRO A 82 1.39 10.34 -3.62
C PRO A 82 2.78 9.70 -3.84
N LEU A 83 3.10 8.60 -3.17
CA LEU A 83 4.39 7.92 -3.24
C LEU A 83 4.35 6.74 -4.23
N LYS A 84 4.29 7.00 -5.54
CA LYS A 84 4.26 5.96 -6.59
C LYS A 84 5.38 6.11 -7.61
#